data_AF-A0A969S5T8-F1
#
_entry.id   AF-A0A969S5T8-F1
#
_cell.length_a   1.000
_cell.length_b   1.000
_cell.length_c   1.000
_cell.angle_alpha   90.00
_cell.angle_beta   90.00
_cell.angle_gamma   90.00
#
_symmetry.space_group_name_H-M   'P 1'
#
loop_
_entity.id
_entity.type
_entity.pdbx_description
1 polymer ?
#
loop_
_entity_poly.entity_id
_entity_poly.type
_entity_poly.pdbx_seq_one_letter_code
_entity_poly.pdbx_strand_id
1 'polypeptide(L)'
;MLNILQGRWRKMGKLAQKLAAQPLYFQNAYLSSAVKSQVESGNFAECYQTLTDFDYLEAKIKRPEFGVQALITDYDLIDSSKVATHSDDNSHEVGTLKLIQGALRLSAHVLAEDKTQLAGQLLGRLLSFPQPGIQALLAQAKRQDDPWLRPLTPS
;
A
#
# COMPACT_ATOMS: atom_id res chain seq x y z
N MET A 1 -17.89 18.22 -0.78
CA MET A 1 -16.99 19.19 -0.10
C MET A 1 -15.64 18.58 0.30
N LEU A 2 -15.08 17.60 -0.45
CA LEU A 2 -13.81 16.92 -0.11
C LEU A 2 -12.60 17.27 -1.01
N ASN A 3 -12.77 18.04 -2.09
CA ASN A 3 -11.70 18.22 -3.10
C ASN A 3 -10.61 19.24 -2.73
N ILE A 4 -10.76 20.04 -1.68
CA ILE A 4 -9.80 21.12 -1.37
C ILE A 4 -8.60 20.59 -0.56
N LEU A 5 -8.70 19.41 0.06
CA LEU A 5 -7.62 18.89 0.88
C LEU A 5 -6.56 18.14 0.07
N GLN A 6 -6.86 17.54 -1.09
CA GLN A 6 -5.94 16.59 -1.75
C GLN A 6 -4.66 17.20 -2.35
N GLY A 7 -4.59 18.51 -2.58
CA GLY A 7 -3.39 19.16 -3.16
C GLY A 7 -2.16 19.25 -2.22
N ARG A 8 -2.31 19.00 -0.92
CA ARG A 8 -1.27 19.30 0.11
C ARG A 8 -0.40 18.10 0.55
N TRP A 9 -0.55 16.93 -0.08
CA TRP A 9 -0.03 15.65 0.43
C TRP A 9 1.21 15.10 -0.29
N ARG A 10 1.95 15.95 -1.01
CA ARG A 10 2.92 15.54 -2.05
C ARG A 10 4.37 15.26 -1.61
N LYS A 11 4.63 14.48 -0.56
CA LYS A 11 5.98 13.93 -0.28
C LYS A 11 5.92 12.50 0.28
N MET A 12 6.67 11.59 -0.34
CA MET A 12 6.84 10.17 0.03
C MET A 12 7.18 10.01 1.52
N GLY A 13 6.54 9.04 2.18
CA GLY A 13 6.80 8.69 3.59
C GLY A 13 6.21 9.65 4.62
N LYS A 14 5.18 10.43 4.27
CA LYS A 14 4.46 11.33 5.20
C LYS A 14 2.94 11.13 5.17
N LEU A 15 2.41 10.21 4.38
CA LEU A 15 0.96 10.02 4.28
C LEU A 15 0.40 9.49 5.59
N ALA A 16 0.94 8.39 6.14
CA ALA A 16 0.42 7.90 7.42
C ALA A 16 0.73 8.79 8.61
N GLN A 17 1.89 9.45 8.69
CA GLN A 17 2.15 10.40 9.78
C GLN A 17 1.13 11.54 9.79
N LYS A 18 0.79 12.07 8.62
CA LYS A 18 -0.25 13.10 8.51
C LYS A 18 -1.64 12.53 8.75
N LEU A 19 -1.91 11.29 8.33
CA LEU A 19 -3.17 10.58 8.59
C LEU A 19 -3.36 10.32 10.08
N ALA A 20 -2.32 9.88 10.80
CA ALA A 20 -2.31 9.63 12.23
C ALA A 20 -2.61 10.92 13.03
N ALA A 21 -2.23 12.08 12.50
CA ALA A 21 -2.57 13.38 13.07
C ALA A 21 -4.03 13.83 12.82
N GLN A 22 -4.82 13.09 12.04
CA GLN A 22 -6.23 13.40 11.77
C GLN A 22 -7.16 12.71 12.77
N PRO A 23 -8.39 13.21 12.96
CA PRO A 23 -9.43 12.51 13.72
C PRO A 23 -9.73 11.11 13.17
N LEU A 24 -10.09 10.16 14.04
CA LEU A 24 -10.34 8.76 13.67
C LEU A 24 -11.36 8.58 12.54
N TYR A 25 -12.45 9.36 12.52
CA TYR A 25 -13.44 9.28 11.44
C TYR A 25 -12.84 9.64 10.08
N PHE A 26 -11.93 10.62 10.05
CA PHE A 26 -11.25 11.02 8.82
C PHE A 26 -10.27 9.95 8.37
N GLN A 27 -9.54 9.36 9.31
CA GLN A 27 -8.66 8.23 9.03
C GLN A 27 -9.43 7.08 8.38
N ASN A 28 -10.56 6.69 8.98
CA ASN A 28 -11.40 5.60 8.46
C ASN A 28 -12.00 5.93 7.09
N ALA A 29 -12.50 7.16 6.90
CA ALA A 29 -13.03 7.59 5.61
C ALA A 29 -11.95 7.55 4.51
N TYR A 30 -10.75 8.05 4.81
CA TYR A 30 -9.62 8.04 3.89
C TYR A 30 -9.17 6.62 3.56
N LEU A 31 -8.92 5.77 4.57
CA LEU A 31 -8.51 4.38 4.37
C LEU A 31 -9.56 3.56 3.61
N SER A 32 -10.85 3.87 3.75
CA SER A 32 -11.94 3.18 3.04
C SER A 32 -12.03 3.55 1.55
N SER A 33 -11.79 4.82 1.19
CA SER A 33 -12.19 5.36 -0.12
C SER A 33 -11.08 5.99 -0.95
N ALA A 34 -9.87 6.19 -0.40
CA ALA A 34 -8.79 6.89 -1.08
C ALA A 34 -8.48 6.30 -2.47
N VAL A 35 -8.13 5.02 -2.52
CA VAL A 35 -7.76 4.35 -3.78
C VAL A 35 -8.90 4.37 -4.78
N LYS A 36 -10.13 4.09 -4.34
CA LYS A 36 -11.32 4.18 -5.20
C LYS A 36 -11.47 5.57 -5.83
N SER A 37 -11.37 6.64 -5.03
CA SER A 37 -11.49 8.01 -5.55
C SER A 37 -10.34 8.39 -6.50
N GLN A 38 -9.13 7.88 -6.24
CA GLN A 38 -7.95 8.12 -7.10
C GLN A 38 -8.09 7.39 -8.44
N VAL A 39 -8.64 6.17 -8.44
CA VAL A 39 -8.99 5.43 -9.66
C VAL A 39 -10.10 6.13 -10.44
N GLU A 40 -11.17 6.56 -9.77
CA GLU A 40 -12.30 7.26 -10.42
C GLU A 40 -11.88 8.60 -11.04
N SER A 41 -10.90 9.28 -10.44
CA SER A 41 -10.32 10.52 -10.97
C SER A 41 -9.20 10.29 -12.01
N GLY A 42 -8.82 9.04 -12.28
CA GLY A 42 -7.76 8.70 -13.22
C GLY A 42 -6.33 9.03 -12.75
N ASN A 43 -6.14 9.30 -11.45
CA ASN A 43 -4.85 9.73 -10.91
C ASN A 43 -3.96 8.54 -10.53
N PHE A 44 -3.40 7.86 -11.54
CA PHE A 44 -2.56 6.67 -11.33
C PHE A 44 -1.36 6.94 -10.42
N ALA A 45 -0.69 8.09 -10.57
CA ALA A 45 0.49 8.44 -9.78
C ALA A 45 0.17 8.51 -8.28
N GLU A 46 -1.02 8.97 -7.93
CA GLU A 46 -1.46 9.04 -6.53
C GLU A 46 -1.86 7.66 -5.99
N CYS A 47 -2.52 6.81 -6.81
CA CYS A 47 -2.76 5.40 -6.49
C CYS A 47 -1.43 4.69 -6.20
N TYR A 48 -0.46 4.83 -7.09
CA TYR A 48 0.84 4.20 -6.98
C TYR A 48 1.57 4.64 -5.72
N GLN A 49 1.59 5.94 -5.42
CA GLN A 49 2.17 6.45 -4.17
C GLN A 49 1.47 5.89 -2.94
N THR A 50 0.14 5.84 -2.94
CA THR A 50 -0.66 5.34 -1.82
C THR A 50 -0.40 3.85 -1.57
N LEU A 51 -0.39 3.04 -2.64
CA LEU A 51 -0.20 1.59 -2.56
C LEU A 51 1.28 1.17 -2.39
N THR A 52 2.24 2.09 -2.51
CA THR A 52 3.67 1.84 -2.21
C THR A 52 4.16 2.52 -0.92
N ASP A 53 3.25 3.10 -0.15
CA ASP A 53 3.52 3.68 1.17
C ASP A 53 3.21 2.64 2.26
N PHE A 54 4.27 2.07 2.87
CA PHE A 54 4.14 0.98 3.85
C PHE A 54 3.24 1.37 5.02
N ASP A 55 3.41 2.61 5.43
CA ASP A 55 2.72 3.32 6.49
C ASP A 55 1.18 3.32 6.24
N TYR A 56 0.75 3.58 5.00
CA TYR A 56 -0.65 3.41 4.57
C TYR A 56 -1.11 1.95 4.62
N LEU A 57 -0.33 1.01 4.07
CA LEU A 57 -0.67 -0.42 4.05
C LEU A 57 -0.89 -0.95 5.47
N GLU A 58 0.03 -0.59 6.37
CA GLU A 58 -0.01 -0.98 7.77
C GLU A 58 -1.21 -0.36 8.48
N ALA A 59 -1.44 0.95 8.30
CA ALA A 59 -2.59 1.64 8.88
C ALA A 59 -3.91 1.02 8.41
N LYS A 60 -4.02 0.60 7.14
CA LYS A 60 -5.21 -0.07 6.62
C LYS A 60 -5.39 -1.45 7.24
N ILE A 61 -4.35 -2.27 7.28
CA ILE A 61 -4.46 -3.64 7.81
C ILE A 61 -4.74 -3.64 9.32
N LYS A 62 -4.10 -2.77 10.11
CA LYS A 62 -4.26 -2.69 11.57
C LYS A 62 -5.67 -2.28 12.01
N ARG A 63 -6.48 -1.68 11.13
CA ARG A 63 -7.86 -1.29 11.42
C ARG A 63 -8.80 -2.51 11.49
N PRO A 64 -9.61 -2.66 12.55
CA PRO A 64 -10.58 -3.75 12.67
C PRO A 64 -11.55 -3.87 11.49
N GLU A 65 -11.90 -2.75 10.86
CA GLU A 65 -12.90 -2.66 9.80
C GLU A 65 -12.41 -3.11 8.42
N PHE A 66 -11.09 -3.26 8.22
CA PHE A 66 -10.50 -3.47 6.90
C PHE A 66 -9.70 -4.77 6.80
N GLY A 67 -8.59 -4.87 7.52
CA GLY A 67 -7.66 -6.01 7.41
C GLY A 67 -7.02 -6.16 6.01
N VAL A 68 -6.37 -7.30 5.80
CA VAL A 68 -5.63 -7.59 4.55
C VAL A 68 -6.54 -7.70 3.32
N GLN A 69 -7.77 -8.22 3.48
CA GLN A 69 -8.67 -8.41 2.35
C GLN A 69 -9.12 -7.08 1.74
N ALA A 70 -9.45 -6.09 2.58
CA ALA A 70 -9.81 -4.76 2.10
C ALA A 70 -8.63 -4.07 1.37
N LEU A 71 -7.40 -4.34 1.81
CA LEU A 71 -6.21 -3.85 1.10
C LEU A 71 -6.04 -4.55 -0.26
N ILE A 72 -6.19 -5.88 -0.34
CA ILE A 72 -6.14 -6.61 -1.61
C ILE A 72 -7.19 -6.07 -2.59
N THR A 73 -8.39 -5.77 -2.11
CA THR A 73 -9.46 -5.18 -2.94
C THR A 73 -9.06 -3.83 -3.54
N ASP A 74 -8.27 -2.99 -2.85
CA ASP A 74 -7.75 -1.76 -3.45
C ASP A 74 -6.86 -2.02 -4.66
N TYR A 75 -6.02 -3.05 -4.60
CA TYR A 75 -5.19 -3.44 -5.74
C TYR A 75 -6.03 -4.00 -6.89
N ASP A 76 -7.08 -4.77 -6.58
CA ASP A 76 -8.00 -5.30 -7.59
C ASP A 76 -8.71 -4.16 -8.37
N LEU A 77 -8.98 -3.02 -7.71
CA LEU A 77 -9.52 -1.83 -8.38
C LEU A 77 -8.57 -1.31 -9.47
N ILE A 78 -7.25 -1.33 -9.23
CA ILE A 78 -6.26 -0.90 -10.23
C ILE A 78 -6.30 -1.81 -11.45
N ASP A 79 -6.29 -3.13 -11.24
CA ASP A 79 -6.33 -4.13 -12.31
C ASP A 79 -7.60 -4.03 -13.17
N SER A 80 -8.75 -3.74 -12.53
CA SER A 80 -10.04 -3.58 -13.22
C SER A 80 -10.22 -2.23 -13.93
N SER A 81 -9.38 -1.25 -13.60
CA SER A 81 -9.51 0.11 -14.11
C SER A 81 -8.72 0.33 -15.40
N LYS A 82 -9.24 1.19 -16.28
CA LYS A 82 -8.49 1.67 -17.46
C LYS A 82 -7.28 2.53 -17.08
N VAL A 83 -7.16 2.95 -15.81
CA VAL A 83 -6.08 3.79 -15.29
C VAL A 83 -4.70 3.13 -15.45
N ALA A 84 -4.64 1.79 -15.38
CA ALA A 84 -3.43 1.01 -15.64
C ALA A 84 -3.11 0.83 -17.15
N THR A 85 -4.05 1.15 -18.05
CA THR A 85 -3.98 0.86 -19.49
C THR A 85 -3.64 2.08 -20.36
N HIS A 86 -3.37 3.25 -19.75
CA HIS A 86 -3.31 4.51 -20.50
C HIS A 86 -1.95 4.88 -21.12
N SER A 87 -0.86 4.14 -20.91
CA SER A 87 0.38 4.31 -21.68
C SER A 87 1.39 3.18 -21.41
N ASP A 88 2.29 2.93 -22.36
CA ASP A 88 3.49 2.08 -22.17
C ASP A 88 4.39 2.59 -21.03
N ASP A 89 4.22 3.86 -20.63
CA ASP A 89 5.00 4.59 -19.63
C ASP A 89 4.84 4.03 -18.20
N ASN A 90 3.65 3.52 -17.84
CA ASN A 90 3.36 3.07 -16.46
C ASN A 90 3.54 1.55 -16.26
N SER A 91 4.06 0.84 -17.26
CA SER A 91 4.20 -0.63 -17.25
C SER A 91 5.00 -1.15 -16.05
N HIS A 92 6.06 -0.45 -15.67
CA HIS A 92 6.91 -0.79 -14.52
C HIS A 92 6.19 -0.63 -13.17
N GLU A 93 5.35 0.39 -13.03
CA GLU A 93 4.61 0.69 -11.80
C GLU A 93 3.44 -0.26 -11.62
N VAL A 94 2.72 -0.58 -12.70
CA VAL A 94 1.70 -1.64 -12.71
C VAL A 94 2.31 -2.98 -12.32
N GLY A 95 3.47 -3.34 -12.89
CA GLY A 95 4.20 -4.54 -12.50
C GLY A 95 4.58 -4.55 -11.02
N THR A 96 5.03 -3.41 -10.49
CA THR A 96 5.33 -3.24 -9.06
C THR A 96 4.11 -3.49 -8.18
N LEU A 97 2.96 -2.88 -8.50
CA LEU A 97 1.73 -3.06 -7.73
C LEU A 97 1.24 -4.52 -7.76
N LYS A 98 1.35 -5.21 -8.91
CA LYS A 98 1.01 -6.63 -9.03
C LYS A 98 1.88 -7.54 -8.17
N LEU A 99 3.17 -7.24 -8.07
CA LEU A 99 4.07 -7.99 -7.19
C LEU A 99 3.69 -7.82 -5.72
N ILE A 100 3.38 -6.59 -5.30
CA ILE A 100 2.95 -6.31 -3.93
C ILE A 100 1.61 -7.00 -3.63
N GLN A 101 0.63 -6.89 -4.52
CA GLN A 101 -0.65 -7.60 -4.41
C GLN A 101 -0.45 -9.11 -4.30
N GLY A 102 0.42 -9.70 -5.13
CA GLY A 102 0.76 -11.12 -5.07
C GLY A 102 1.34 -11.51 -3.71
N ALA A 103 2.28 -10.73 -3.17
CA ALA A 103 2.84 -10.97 -1.83
C ALA A 103 1.77 -10.87 -0.73
N LEU A 104 0.87 -9.89 -0.81
CA LEU A 104 -0.25 -9.75 0.12
C LEU A 104 -1.21 -10.95 0.07
N ARG A 105 -1.58 -11.40 -1.14
CA ARG A 105 -2.44 -12.59 -1.35
C ARG A 105 -1.80 -13.85 -0.77
N LEU A 106 -0.52 -14.09 -1.03
CA LEU A 106 0.20 -15.24 -0.48
C LEU A 106 0.33 -15.20 1.05
N SER A 107 0.27 -14.00 1.63
CA SER A 107 0.38 -13.77 3.08
C SER A 107 -0.97 -13.58 3.76
N ALA A 108 -2.09 -13.66 3.03
CA ALA A 108 -3.39 -13.23 3.53
C ALA A 108 -3.83 -13.97 4.78
N HIS A 109 -3.61 -15.29 4.84
CA HIS A 109 -3.92 -16.10 6.02
C HIS A 109 -3.08 -15.68 7.24
N VAL A 110 -1.75 -15.50 7.06
CA VAL A 110 -0.86 -15.04 8.14
C VAL A 110 -1.28 -13.65 8.63
N LEU A 111 -1.59 -12.73 7.72
CA LEU A 111 -1.95 -11.35 8.06
C LEU A 111 -3.36 -11.22 8.63
N ALA A 112 -4.24 -12.19 8.38
CA ALA A 112 -5.53 -12.28 9.03
C ALA A 112 -5.39 -12.67 10.51
N GLU A 113 -4.44 -13.55 10.83
CA GLU A 113 -4.12 -13.98 12.20
C GLU A 113 -3.28 -12.94 12.95
N ASP A 114 -2.17 -12.50 12.34
CA ASP A 114 -1.22 -11.56 12.93
C ASP A 114 -0.83 -10.45 11.94
N LYS A 115 -1.47 -9.29 12.13
CA LYS A 115 -1.27 -8.08 11.32
C LYS A 115 0.12 -7.47 11.48
N THR A 116 0.84 -7.79 12.55
CA THR A 116 2.20 -7.26 12.80
C THR A 116 3.23 -7.90 11.87
N GLN A 117 2.91 -9.06 11.26
CA GLN A 117 3.78 -9.77 10.32
C GLN A 117 3.91 -9.08 8.96
N LEU A 118 3.21 -7.98 8.69
CA LEU A 118 3.21 -7.31 7.38
C LEU A 118 4.62 -7.04 6.86
N ALA A 119 5.49 -6.46 7.69
CA ALA A 119 6.87 -6.16 7.30
C ALA A 119 7.63 -7.44 6.92
N GLY A 120 7.63 -8.45 7.79
CA GLY A 120 8.31 -9.72 7.57
C GLY A 120 7.83 -10.45 6.32
N GLN A 121 6.51 -10.46 6.08
CA GLN A 121 5.89 -11.09 4.91
C GLN A 121 6.26 -10.37 3.61
N LEU A 122 6.20 -9.03 3.58
CA LEU A 122 6.61 -8.26 2.40
C LEU A 122 8.11 -8.44 2.13
N LEU A 123 8.95 -8.42 3.16
CA LEU A 123 10.39 -8.59 3.03
C LEU A 123 10.75 -9.99 2.53
N GLY A 124 10.17 -11.04 3.11
CA GLY A 124 10.46 -12.42 2.69
C GLY A 124 10.08 -12.72 1.24
N ARG A 125 9.02 -12.09 0.74
CA ARG A 125 8.47 -12.36 -0.59
C ARG A 125 8.97 -11.42 -1.68
N LEU A 126 9.35 -10.19 -1.33
CA LEU A 126 9.67 -9.15 -2.31
C LEU A 126 11.17 -8.83 -2.40
N LEU A 127 12.03 -9.38 -1.53
CA LEU A 127 13.45 -9.01 -1.45
C LEU A 127 14.21 -9.17 -2.78
N SER A 128 13.88 -10.19 -3.57
CA SER A 128 14.55 -10.51 -4.83
C SER A 128 14.18 -9.60 -6.01
N PHE A 129 13.20 -8.72 -5.84
CA PHE A 129 12.64 -7.91 -6.92
C PHE A 129 13.33 -6.53 -7.00
N PRO A 130 14.03 -6.19 -8.11
CA PRO A 130 14.85 -4.98 -8.19
C PRO A 130 14.07 -3.69 -8.43
N GLN A 131 12.75 -3.75 -8.58
CA GLN A 131 11.90 -2.60 -8.90
C GLN A 131 12.09 -1.49 -7.84
N PRO A 132 12.36 -0.24 -8.24
CA PRO A 132 12.60 0.85 -7.29
C PRO A 132 11.47 1.06 -6.28
N GLY A 133 10.21 0.91 -6.71
CA GLY A 133 9.05 1.01 -5.81
C GLY A 133 9.03 -0.08 -4.74
N ILE A 134 9.42 -1.30 -5.10
CA ILE A 134 9.56 -2.41 -4.14
C ILE A 134 10.68 -2.10 -3.16
N GLN A 135 11.86 -1.74 -3.64
CA GLN A 135 13.00 -1.45 -2.76
C GLN A 135 12.71 -0.28 -1.81
N ALA A 136 11.99 0.75 -2.28
CA ALA A 136 11.51 1.84 -1.45
C ALA A 136 10.49 1.38 -0.40
N LEU A 137 9.52 0.52 -0.77
CA LEU A 137 8.56 -0.05 0.17
C LEU A 137 9.27 -0.90 1.25
N LEU A 138 10.21 -1.75 0.85
CA LEU A 138 10.97 -2.59 1.77
C LEU A 138 11.87 -1.77 2.70
N ALA A 139 12.43 -0.66 2.23
CA ALA A 139 13.17 0.27 3.07
C ALA A 139 12.27 0.98 4.10
N GLN A 140 10.99 1.25 3.76
CA GLN A 140 10.01 1.73 4.73
C GLN A 140 9.68 0.66 5.77
N ALA A 141 9.41 -0.57 5.34
CA ALA A 141 9.08 -1.69 6.22
C ALA A 141 10.19 -2.01 7.24
N LYS A 142 11.46 -1.90 6.85
CA LYS A 142 12.62 -2.14 7.73
C LYS A 142 12.78 -1.12 8.87
N ARG A 143 12.15 0.06 8.77
CA ARG A 143 12.28 1.15 9.75
C ARG A 143 11.34 1.01 10.95
N GLN A 144 10.50 -0.03 10.99
CA GLN A 144 9.62 -0.27 12.13
C GLN A 144 10.46 -0.69 13.35
N ASP A 145 10.21 -0.05 14.48
CA ASP A 145 10.93 -0.26 15.76
C ASP A 145 10.52 -1.56 16.48
N ASP A 146 9.54 -2.29 15.93
CA ASP A 146 9.09 -3.56 16.49
C ASP A 146 10.06 -4.71 16.12
N PRO A 147 10.41 -5.61 17.06
CA PRO A 147 11.21 -6.79 16.75
C PRO A 147 10.56 -7.65 15.67
N TRP A 148 11.26 -7.90 14.57
CA TRP A 148 10.77 -8.74 13.48
C TRP A 148 11.83 -9.73 13.01
N LEU A 149 11.37 -10.89 12.52
CA LEU A 149 12.25 -11.89 11.92
C LEU A 149 12.72 -11.38 10.56
N ARG A 150 14.03 -11.18 10.40
CA ARG A 150 14.66 -10.69 9.17
C ARG A 150 15.00 -11.86 8.23
N PRO A 151 14.29 -12.03 7.10
CA PRO A 151 14.65 -13.04 6.12
C PRO A 151 15.96 -12.66 5.43
N LEU A 152 16.91 -13.60 5.38
CA LEU A 152 18.20 -13.42 4.70
C LEU A 152 18.20 -14.00 3.28
N THR A 153 17.25 -14.89 2.99
CA THR A 153 17.08 -15.54 1.69
C THR A 153 15.59 -15.58 1.34
N PRO A 154 15.22 -15.42 0.05
CA PRO A 154 13.86 -15.68 -0.42
C PRO A 154 13.47 -17.14 -0.13
N SER A 155 12.17 -17.39 0.05
CA SER A 155 11.61 -18.75 0.13
C SER A 155 11.18 -19.25 -1.25
#